data_AF-A0A2V9WLG8-F1
#
_entry.id   AF-A0A2V9WLG8-F1
#
_cell.length_a   1.000
_cell.length_b   1.000
_cell.length_c   1.000
_cell.angle_alpha   90.00
_cell.angle_beta   90.00
_cell.angle_gamma   90.00
#
_symmetry.space_group_name_H-M   'P 1'
#
loop_
_entity.id
_entity.type
_entity.pdbx_description
1 polymer ?
#
loop_
_entity_poly.entity_id
_entity_poly.type
_entity_poly.pdbx_seq_one_letter_code
_entity_poly.pdbx_strand_id
1 'polypeptide(L)'
;MFILGSPAPVQSSDFGQRANNEEKYSASLVVAPSAKSPKYLKYQDGRQQVIYSTESEYPAEDVLSFISAELKKRGWKPLPQDFLNPEIPSSHQRGWTFFEDHTQKPWTGVYAWNADWENGSHDTVVYVLRYESPDNSTRNLKNLQVIALFIPGDIAAKMKRDAANSKGERRPKL
;
A
#
# COMPACT_ATOMS: atom_id res chain seq x y z
N MET A 1 -11.89 1.47 -65.67
CA MET A 1 -12.04 2.30 -64.45
C MET A 1 -11.54 1.47 -63.27
N PHE A 2 -10.95 2.12 -62.27
CA PHE A 2 -9.90 1.60 -61.40
C PHE A 2 -10.36 0.75 -60.19
N ILE A 3 -9.51 -0.25 -59.84
CA ILE A 3 -9.03 -0.66 -58.49
C ILE A 3 -9.93 -1.50 -57.54
N LEU A 4 -9.47 -2.76 -57.34
CA LEU A 4 -9.14 -3.51 -56.10
C LEU A 4 -9.94 -3.29 -54.78
N GLY A 5 -10.23 -4.42 -54.11
CA GLY A 5 -10.04 -4.52 -52.66
C GLY A 5 -11.11 -5.32 -51.90
N SER A 6 -10.81 -6.58 -51.56
CA SER A 6 -11.50 -7.32 -50.48
C SER A 6 -11.25 -6.65 -49.12
N PRO A 7 -12.18 -6.71 -48.15
CA PRO A 7 -11.83 -6.65 -46.75
C PRO A 7 -11.80 -8.07 -46.14
N ALA A 8 -10.64 -8.40 -45.58
CA ALA A 8 -10.36 -9.53 -44.69
C ALA A 8 -11.11 -9.38 -43.35
N PRO A 9 -11.19 -10.43 -42.49
CA PRO A 9 -11.91 -10.35 -41.22
C PRO A 9 -11.13 -9.52 -40.20
N VAL A 10 -11.81 -8.66 -39.45
CA VAL A 10 -11.21 -7.98 -38.29
C VAL A 10 -11.26 -8.94 -37.10
N GLN A 11 -10.15 -9.66 -36.89
CA GLN A 11 -9.83 -10.26 -35.59
C GLN A 11 -9.13 -9.23 -34.71
N SER A 12 -9.59 -9.19 -33.45
CA SER A 12 -8.88 -8.86 -32.21
C SER A 12 -8.04 -7.59 -32.13
N SER A 13 -8.34 -6.73 -31.14
CA SER A 13 -7.50 -6.55 -29.95
C SER A 13 -7.95 -5.31 -29.17
N ASP A 14 -8.55 -5.50 -27.99
CA ASP A 14 -8.63 -4.44 -26.99
C ASP A 14 -8.36 -4.99 -25.58
N PHE A 15 -7.22 -5.67 -25.46
CA PHE A 15 -6.54 -5.96 -24.20
C PHE A 15 -5.22 -5.18 -24.11
N GLY A 16 -5.21 -3.96 -24.66
CA GLY A 16 -4.01 -3.17 -24.87
C GLY A 16 -3.92 -1.94 -23.97
N GLN A 17 -4.07 -2.07 -22.64
CA GLN A 17 -3.75 -0.96 -21.71
C GLN A 17 -3.47 -1.38 -20.25
N ARG A 18 -2.86 -2.56 -20.02
CA ARG A 18 -2.40 -2.99 -18.67
C ARG A 18 -0.88 -3.13 -18.52
N ALA A 19 -0.12 -3.13 -19.61
CA ALA A 19 1.34 -3.15 -19.55
C ALA A 19 1.87 -1.72 -19.71
N ASN A 20 2.57 -1.18 -18.69
CA ASN A 20 3.69 -0.22 -18.82
C ASN A 20 4.12 0.46 -17.50
N ASN A 21 3.44 0.24 -16.37
CA ASN A 21 3.91 0.78 -15.07
C ASN A 21 4.62 -0.27 -14.18
N GLU A 22 4.40 -1.56 -14.38
CA GLU A 22 4.97 -2.62 -13.51
C GLU A 22 6.49 -2.82 -13.68
N GLU A 23 7.08 -2.49 -14.84
CA GLU A 23 8.52 -2.71 -15.08
C GLU A 23 9.42 -1.64 -14.41
N LYS A 24 8.87 -0.49 -14.00
CA LYS A 24 9.65 0.62 -13.43
C LYS A 24 9.68 0.63 -11.89
N TYR A 25 8.77 -0.10 -11.26
CA TYR A 25 8.57 -0.09 -9.82
C TYR A 25 8.67 -1.49 -9.22
N SER A 26 8.88 -1.57 -7.91
CA SER A 26 8.94 -2.83 -7.18
C SER A 26 7.64 -3.57 -7.35
N ALA A 27 7.76 -4.84 -7.71
CA ALA A 27 6.63 -5.75 -7.86
C ALA A 27 5.92 -6.03 -6.51
N SER A 28 6.45 -5.54 -5.38
CA SER A 28 5.79 -5.55 -4.07
C SER A 28 4.79 -4.41 -3.89
N LEU A 29 4.78 -3.40 -4.77
CA LEU A 29 3.77 -2.35 -4.82
C LEU A 29 2.51 -2.85 -5.54
N VAL A 30 1.86 -3.84 -4.94
CA VAL A 30 0.64 -4.47 -5.42
C VAL A 30 -0.51 -3.46 -5.46
N VAL A 31 -1.16 -3.36 -6.62
CA VAL A 31 -2.33 -2.52 -6.88
C VAL A 31 -3.55 -3.42 -7.09
N ALA A 32 -4.61 -3.19 -6.32
CA ALA A 32 -5.85 -3.94 -6.43
C ALA A 32 -6.46 -3.84 -7.85
N PRO A 33 -7.09 -4.89 -8.39
CA PRO A 33 -7.68 -4.84 -9.73
C PRO A 33 -8.74 -3.74 -9.92
N SER A 34 -9.42 -3.37 -8.83
CA SER A 34 -10.43 -2.31 -8.73
C SER A 34 -9.84 -0.93 -8.40
N ALA A 35 -8.52 -0.77 -8.44
CA ALA A 35 -7.87 0.50 -8.14
C ALA A 35 -8.22 1.59 -9.16
N LYS A 36 -8.44 2.80 -8.65
CA LYS A 36 -8.68 4.01 -9.43
C LYS A 36 -7.42 4.88 -9.40
N SER A 37 -6.94 5.24 -10.58
CA SER A 37 -5.89 6.23 -10.82
C SER A 37 -4.64 6.05 -9.92
N PRO A 38 -3.95 4.89 -9.97
CA PRO A 38 -2.74 4.68 -9.17
C PRO A 38 -1.65 5.70 -9.51
N LYS A 39 -1.10 6.34 -8.48
CA LYS A 39 -0.04 7.33 -8.58
C LYS A 39 1.24 6.77 -7.99
N TYR A 40 2.29 6.76 -8.78
CA TYR A 40 3.59 6.23 -8.36
C TYR A 40 4.60 7.34 -8.11
N LEU A 41 5.44 7.14 -7.09
CA LEU A 41 6.55 8.03 -6.75
C LEU A 41 7.81 7.20 -6.54
N LYS A 42 8.95 7.75 -6.97
CA LYS A 42 10.28 7.20 -6.69
C LYS A 42 11.10 8.26 -5.98
N TYR A 43 11.65 7.90 -4.83
CA TYR A 43 12.51 8.77 -4.04
C TYR A 43 13.97 8.60 -4.48
N GLN A 44 14.79 9.61 -4.22
CA GLN A 44 16.21 9.61 -4.58
C GLN A 44 17.01 8.50 -3.89
N ASP A 45 16.57 8.08 -2.69
CA ASP A 45 17.16 7.00 -1.90
C ASP A 45 16.70 5.60 -2.33
N GLY A 46 15.98 5.49 -3.46
CA GLY A 46 15.54 4.20 -4.00
C GLY A 46 14.22 3.69 -3.43
N ARG A 47 13.64 4.35 -2.41
CA ARG A 47 12.27 4.06 -1.97
C ARG A 47 11.28 4.32 -3.11
N GLN A 48 10.18 3.59 -3.09
CA GLN A 48 9.15 3.68 -4.12
C GLN A 48 7.78 3.57 -3.49
N GLN A 49 6.81 4.30 -4.01
CA GLN A 49 5.48 4.36 -3.42
C GLN A 49 4.42 4.30 -4.49
N VAL A 50 3.30 3.66 -4.16
CA VAL A 50 2.04 3.80 -4.91
C VAL A 50 0.94 4.28 -3.96
N ILE A 51 0.15 5.24 -4.42
CA ILE A 51 -1.08 5.68 -3.76
C ILE A 51 -2.22 5.45 -4.74
N TYR A 52 -3.30 4.83 -4.28
CA TYR A 52 -4.53 4.70 -5.05
C TYR A 52 -5.75 4.67 -4.13
N SER A 53 -6.92 4.83 -4.74
CA SER A 53 -8.19 4.57 -4.07
C SER A 53 -8.90 3.41 -4.75
N THR A 54 -9.76 2.71 -4.03
CA THR A 54 -10.58 1.63 -4.57
C THR A 54 -11.92 1.57 -3.85
N GLU A 55 -12.93 1.00 -4.51
CA GLU A 55 -14.20 0.70 -3.88
C GLU A 55 -14.13 -0.70 -3.26
N SER A 56 -14.27 -0.74 -1.94
CA SER A 56 -14.33 -1.98 -1.15
C SER A 56 -15.02 -1.66 0.17
N GLU A 57 -15.99 -2.48 0.58
CA GLU A 57 -16.71 -2.27 1.83
C GLU A 57 -15.83 -2.60 3.03
N TYR A 58 -15.89 -1.80 4.09
CA TYR A 58 -15.22 -2.12 5.36
C TYR A 58 -15.63 -3.54 5.83
N PRO A 59 -14.68 -4.42 6.20
CA PRO A 59 -13.28 -4.15 6.54
C PRO A 59 -12.25 -4.42 5.41
N ALA A 60 -12.64 -4.27 4.14
CA ALA A 60 -11.82 -4.48 2.95
C ALA A 60 -11.20 -5.87 2.79
N GLU A 61 -11.94 -6.92 3.16
CA GLU A 61 -11.41 -8.29 3.20
C GLU A 61 -10.87 -8.76 1.83
N ASP A 62 -11.52 -8.36 0.75
CA ASP A 62 -11.14 -8.68 -0.62
C ASP A 62 -9.78 -8.05 -0.99
N VAL A 63 -9.62 -6.75 -0.72
CA VAL A 63 -8.38 -6.01 -1.00
C VAL A 63 -7.24 -6.50 -0.12
N LEU A 64 -7.48 -6.70 1.17
CA LEU A 64 -6.49 -7.23 2.11
C LEU A 64 -6.04 -8.64 1.73
N SER A 65 -6.98 -9.52 1.39
CA SER A 65 -6.68 -10.89 0.98
C SER A 65 -5.87 -10.91 -0.32
N PHE A 66 -6.23 -10.07 -1.29
CA PHE A 66 -5.51 -9.93 -2.55
C PHE A 66 -4.05 -9.48 -2.33
N ILE A 67 -3.84 -8.40 -1.58
CA ILE A 67 -2.49 -7.88 -1.27
C ILE A 67 -1.66 -8.94 -0.55
N SER A 68 -2.23 -9.57 0.49
CA SER A 68 -1.54 -10.60 1.27
C SER A 68 -1.14 -11.80 0.41
N ALA A 69 -2.04 -12.26 -0.47
CA ALA A 69 -1.79 -13.39 -1.36
C ALA A 69 -0.67 -13.07 -2.38
N GLU A 70 -0.72 -11.90 -3.02
CA GLU A 70 0.29 -11.49 -3.99
C GLU A 70 1.68 -11.32 -3.36
N LEU A 71 1.75 -10.72 -2.16
CA LEU A 71 3.00 -10.58 -1.42
C LEU A 71 3.56 -11.95 -1.00
N LYS A 72 2.73 -12.83 -0.42
CA LYS A 72 3.15 -14.18 0.00
C LYS A 72 3.66 -15.01 -1.18
N LYS A 73 2.97 -14.96 -2.32
CA LYS A 73 3.39 -15.63 -3.57
C LYS A 73 4.78 -15.19 -4.03
N ARG A 74 5.18 -13.96 -3.71
CA ARG A 74 6.47 -13.35 -4.04
C ARG A 74 7.52 -13.49 -2.92
N GLY A 75 7.25 -14.30 -1.90
CA GLY A 75 8.19 -14.60 -0.83
C GLY A 75 8.25 -13.57 0.30
N TRP A 76 7.32 -12.61 0.35
CA TRP A 76 7.23 -11.64 1.42
C TRP A 76 6.55 -12.25 2.65
N LYS A 77 7.12 -12.01 3.83
CA LYS A 77 6.60 -12.51 5.11
C LYS A 77 6.00 -11.36 5.92
N PRO A 78 4.77 -11.50 6.45
CA PRO A 78 4.18 -10.46 7.29
C PRO A 78 5.00 -10.28 8.56
N LEU A 79 5.22 -9.02 8.96
CA LEU A 79 5.85 -8.69 10.23
C LEU A 79 4.78 -8.60 11.33
N PRO A 80 4.96 -9.26 12.49
CA PRO A 80 3.99 -9.18 13.58
C PRO A 80 3.94 -7.79 14.24
N GLN A 81 4.98 -6.97 14.03
CA GLN A 81 5.16 -5.66 14.65
C GLN A 81 5.50 -4.62 13.57
N ASP A 82 5.30 -3.35 13.89
CA ASP A 82 5.74 -2.22 13.05
C ASP A 82 7.27 -2.23 12.91
N PHE A 83 7.76 -2.09 11.68
CA PHE A 83 9.18 -2.28 11.36
C PHE A 83 10.10 -1.20 11.97
N LEU A 84 9.57 -0.01 12.30
CA LEU A 84 10.29 1.08 12.98
C LEU A 84 9.99 1.14 14.48
N ASN A 85 8.89 0.52 14.90
CA ASN A 85 8.38 0.53 16.27
C ASN A 85 8.04 -0.89 16.71
N PRO A 86 9.04 -1.74 17.00
CA PRO A 86 8.81 -3.15 17.32
C PRO A 86 7.94 -3.40 18.57
N GLU A 87 7.73 -2.38 19.42
CA GLU A 87 6.81 -2.42 20.56
C GLU A 87 5.33 -2.32 20.14
N ILE A 88 5.03 -1.95 18.89
CA ILE A 88 3.69 -1.75 18.37
C ILE A 88 3.31 -2.96 17.50
N PRO A 89 2.30 -3.76 17.89
CA PRO A 89 1.75 -4.80 17.04
C PRO A 89 1.27 -4.24 15.69
N SER A 90 1.60 -4.94 14.60
CA SER A 90 1.08 -4.59 13.28
C SER A 90 -0.39 -4.95 13.15
N SER A 91 -1.07 -4.42 12.14
CA SER A 91 -2.46 -4.77 11.86
C SER A 91 -2.67 -6.23 11.42
N HIS A 92 -1.61 -6.99 11.16
CA HIS A 92 -1.71 -8.46 11.07
C HIS A 92 -2.17 -9.10 12.39
N GLN A 93 -1.87 -8.47 13.53
CA GLN A 93 -2.25 -8.96 14.86
C GLN A 93 -3.47 -8.24 15.42
N ARG A 94 -3.51 -6.91 15.31
CA ARG A 94 -4.56 -6.07 15.93
C ARG A 94 -5.75 -5.76 15.03
N GLY A 95 -5.64 -6.00 13.72
CA GLY A 95 -6.65 -5.62 12.74
C GLY A 95 -6.75 -4.10 12.52
N TRP A 96 -7.98 -3.65 12.22
CA TRP A 96 -8.30 -2.23 12.02
C TRP A 96 -8.27 -1.47 13.33
N THR A 97 -7.80 -0.23 13.27
CA THR A 97 -7.78 0.73 14.39
C THR A 97 -8.62 1.95 14.04
N PHE A 98 -9.10 2.68 15.05
CA PHE A 98 -9.88 3.90 14.88
C PHE A 98 -9.21 5.07 15.62
N PHE A 99 -9.19 6.24 15.00
CA PHE A 99 -8.84 7.51 15.62
C PHE A 99 -9.56 8.66 14.93
N GLU A 100 -9.63 9.83 15.56
CA GLU A 100 -10.20 11.03 14.96
C GLU A 100 -9.10 11.93 14.39
N ASP A 101 -9.28 12.41 13.17
CA ASP A 101 -8.45 13.45 12.58
C ASP A 101 -9.01 14.83 12.95
N HIS A 102 -8.37 15.47 13.93
CA HIS A 102 -8.73 16.81 14.42
C HIS A 102 -8.12 17.94 13.59
N THR A 103 -7.33 17.62 12.56
CA THR A 103 -6.75 18.63 11.64
C THR A 103 -7.77 19.14 10.61
N GLN A 104 -8.86 18.39 10.41
CA GLN A 104 -9.95 18.72 9.51
C GLN A 104 -11.17 19.23 10.30
N LYS A 105 -12.04 20.04 9.65
CA LYS A 105 -13.32 20.47 10.20
C LYS A 105 -14.45 20.16 9.20
N PRO A 106 -15.50 19.40 9.59
CA PRO A 106 -15.66 18.73 10.89
C PRO A 106 -14.56 17.70 11.13
N TRP A 107 -14.37 17.32 12.40
CA TRP A 107 -13.48 16.20 12.72
C TRP A 107 -13.97 14.95 11.99
N THR A 108 -13.03 14.18 11.46
CA THR A 108 -13.32 13.01 10.64
C THR A 108 -12.76 11.78 11.32
N GLY A 109 -13.59 10.76 11.52
CA GLY A 109 -13.14 9.45 12.00
C GLY A 109 -12.29 8.75 10.94
N VAL A 110 -11.20 8.13 11.35
CA VAL A 110 -10.30 7.38 10.48
C VAL A 110 -10.20 5.95 10.97
N TYR A 111 -10.61 5.02 10.10
CA TYR A 111 -10.38 3.59 10.31
C TYR A 111 -9.14 3.20 9.53
N ALA A 112 -8.08 2.77 10.21
CA ALA A 112 -6.79 2.49 9.60
C ALA A 112 -6.31 1.05 9.86
N TRP A 113 -5.74 0.44 8.83
CA TRP A 113 -5.04 -0.83 8.87
C TRP A 113 -3.62 -0.62 8.36
N ASN A 114 -2.63 -0.87 9.21
CA ASN A 114 -1.22 -0.59 8.95
C ASN A 114 -0.39 -1.84 9.21
N ALA A 115 0.27 -2.37 8.19
CA ALA A 115 1.13 -3.53 8.37
C ALA A 115 2.29 -3.58 7.39
N ASP A 116 3.28 -4.36 7.77
CA ASP A 116 4.56 -4.45 7.08
C ASP A 116 4.86 -5.90 6.69
N TRP A 117 5.68 -6.06 5.65
CA TRP A 117 6.25 -7.33 5.25
C TRP A 117 7.74 -7.16 4.95
N GLU A 118 8.49 -8.24 5.14
CA GLU A 118 9.92 -8.31 4.83
C GLU A 118 10.20 -9.50 3.90
N ASN A 119 11.11 -9.34 2.93
CA ASN A 119 11.56 -10.42 2.05
C ASN A 119 12.94 -10.97 2.47
N GLY A 120 13.46 -11.95 1.73
CA GLY A 120 14.78 -12.56 2.01
C GLY A 120 15.98 -11.62 1.82
N SER A 121 15.81 -10.49 1.13
CA SER A 121 16.82 -9.44 0.96
C SER A 121 16.72 -8.35 2.04
N HIS A 122 15.83 -8.53 3.03
CA HIS A 122 15.46 -7.53 4.03
C HIS A 122 14.87 -6.24 3.46
N ASP A 123 14.39 -6.24 2.22
CA ASP A 123 13.53 -5.17 1.75
C ASP A 123 12.24 -5.19 2.57
N THR A 124 11.71 -4.01 2.83
CA THR A 124 10.46 -3.84 3.58
C THR A 124 9.41 -3.25 2.65
N VAL A 125 8.18 -3.76 2.73
CA VAL A 125 7.01 -3.09 2.15
C VAL A 125 6.00 -2.79 3.24
N VAL A 126 5.56 -1.54 3.29
CA VAL A 126 4.59 -1.01 4.24
C VAL A 126 3.29 -0.78 3.48
N TYR A 127 2.16 -1.25 4.03
CA TYR A 127 0.83 -0.87 3.57
C TYR A 127 0.07 -0.12 4.64
N VAL A 128 -0.51 1.00 4.24
CA VAL A 128 -1.47 1.80 5.01
C VAL A 128 -2.76 1.83 4.23
N LEU A 129 -3.81 1.26 4.81
CA LEU A 129 -5.16 1.25 4.30
C LEU A 129 -6.02 2.12 5.21
N ARG A 130 -6.81 3.04 4.66
CA ARG A 130 -7.68 3.88 5.48
C ARG A 130 -9.02 4.17 4.85
N TYR A 131 -10.04 4.23 5.71
CA TYR A 131 -11.32 4.86 5.42
C TYR A 131 -11.45 6.14 6.24
N GLU A 132 -12.06 7.15 5.63
CA GLU A 132 -12.49 8.37 6.29
C GLU A 132 -14.02 8.29 6.51
N SER A 133 -14.45 8.67 7.70
CA SER A 133 -15.81 8.53 8.21
C SER A 133 -16.28 9.85 8.82
N PRO A 134 -17.03 10.69 8.08
CA PRO A 134 -17.52 11.97 8.59
C PRO A 134 -18.48 11.85 9.78
N ASP A 135 -19.10 10.68 9.96
CA ASP A 135 -20.06 10.39 11.04
C ASP A 135 -19.47 9.47 12.14
N ASN A 136 -18.16 9.23 12.10
CA ASN A 136 -17.43 8.30 12.97
C ASN A 136 -17.98 6.86 12.97
N SER A 137 -18.76 6.47 11.96
CA SER A 137 -19.38 5.15 11.87
C SER A 137 -18.84 4.34 10.69
N THR A 138 -18.88 3.01 10.82
CA THR A 138 -18.50 2.09 9.74
C THR A 138 -19.60 1.91 8.70
N ARG A 139 -20.79 2.46 8.95
CA ARG A 139 -21.92 2.39 8.01
C ARG A 139 -21.57 3.18 6.76
N ASN A 140 -21.48 2.48 5.63
CA ASN A 140 -21.18 3.04 4.30
C ASN A 140 -19.71 3.39 4.02
N LEU A 141 -18.76 2.81 4.75
CA LEU A 141 -17.34 2.91 4.37
C LEU A 141 -17.05 2.04 3.15
N LYS A 142 -17.02 2.67 1.97
CA LYS A 142 -16.77 2.02 0.67
C LYS A 142 -15.55 2.55 -0.06
N ASN A 143 -15.12 3.77 0.25
CA ASN A 143 -13.99 4.42 -0.42
C ASN A 143 -12.72 4.15 0.39
N LEU A 144 -11.99 3.12 -0.01
CA LEU A 144 -10.72 2.76 0.60
C LEU A 144 -9.59 3.54 -0.06
N GLN A 145 -8.75 4.20 0.74
CA GLN A 145 -7.46 4.69 0.28
C GLN A 145 -6.36 3.70 0.67
N VAL A 146 -5.46 3.43 -0.28
CA VAL A 146 -4.31 2.55 -0.10
C VAL A 146 -3.03 3.32 -0.42
N ILE A 147 -2.07 3.24 0.51
CA ILE A 147 -0.71 3.72 0.35
C ILE A 147 0.20 2.53 0.57
N ALA A 148 1.08 2.25 -0.40
CA ALA A 148 2.11 1.24 -0.25
C ALA A 148 3.49 1.85 -0.49
N LEU A 149 4.45 1.52 0.37
CA LEU A 149 5.82 2.03 0.32
C LEU A 149 6.79 0.84 0.33
N PHE A 150 7.59 0.71 -0.73
CA PHE A 150 8.73 -0.18 -0.81
C PHE A 150 9.99 0.55 -0.33
N ILE A 151 10.73 -0.13 0.53
CA ILE A 151 11.96 0.34 1.16
C ILE A 151 13.06 -0.70 0.91
N PRO A 152 14.11 -0.34 0.15
CA PRO A 152 15.27 -1.22 -0.02
C PRO A 152 15.90 -1.60 1.32
N GLY A 153 16.44 -2.81 1.44
CA GLY A 153 16.94 -3.34 2.73
C GLY A 153 18.04 -2.50 3.39
N ASP A 154 18.94 -1.89 2.62
CA ASP A 154 19.97 -0.99 3.13
C ASP A 154 19.37 0.30 3.72
N ILE A 155 18.35 0.86 3.07
CA ILE A 155 17.59 2.01 3.56
C ILE A 155 16.77 1.63 4.79
N ALA A 156 16.10 0.48 4.79
CA ALA A 156 15.34 -0.01 5.94
C ALA A 156 16.26 -0.18 7.17
N ALA A 157 17.44 -0.77 6.98
CA ALA A 157 18.45 -0.90 8.03
C ALA A 157 18.92 0.46 8.56
N LYS A 158 19.12 1.45 7.67
CA LYS A 158 19.45 2.82 8.08
C LYS A 158 18.33 3.44 8.91
N MET A 159 17.08 3.35 8.46
CA MET A 159 15.92 3.90 9.18
C MET A 159 15.75 3.28 10.57
N LYS A 160 15.94 1.96 10.71
CA LYS A 160 15.93 1.26 12.00
C LYS A 160 17.02 1.80 12.95
N ARG A 161 18.25 2.02 12.46
CA ARG A 161 19.34 2.62 13.25
C ARG A 161 19.00 4.04 13.71
N ASP A 162 18.51 4.88 12.80
CA ASP A 162 18.16 6.28 13.10
C ASP A 162 17.02 6.37 14.14
N ALA A 163 16.03 5.47 14.06
CA ALA A 163 14.94 5.37 15.02
C ALA A 163 15.42 4.93 16.42
N ALA A 164 16.37 4.01 16.50
CA ALA A 164 16.95 3.56 17.77
C ALA A 164 17.75 4.68 18.45
N ASN A 165 18.57 5.41 17.69
CA ASN A 165 19.37 6.52 18.21
C ASN A 165 18.48 7.65 18.76
N SER A 166 17.41 7.98 18.05
CA SER A 166 16.43 9.00 18.47
C SER A 166 15.71 8.63 19.78
N LYS A 167 15.53 7.33 20.07
CA LYS A 167 14.95 6.84 21.33
C LYS A 167 15.96 6.88 22.49
N GLY A 168 17.25 6.72 22.21
CA GLY A 168 18.34 6.78 23.19
C GLY A 168 18.60 8.18 23.73
N GLU A 169 18.53 9.22 22.89
CA GLU A 169 18.76 10.62 23.31
C GLU A 169 17.65 11.18 24.22
N ARG A 170 16.45 10.58 24.21
CA ARG A 170 15.30 11.04 25.01
C ARG A 170 15.24 10.50 26.44
N ARG A 171 16.24 9.74 26.90
CA ARG A 171 16.33 9.32 28.30
C ARG A 171 17.18 10.32 29.08
N PRO A 172 16.61 11.22 29.91
CA PRO A 172 17.43 12.02 30.81
C PRO A 172 18.16 11.06 31.77
N LYS A 173 19.45 11.31 31.99
CA LYS A 173 20.18 10.66 33.08
C LYS A 173 19.54 11.17 34.38
N LEU A 174 18.93 10.25 35.14
CA LEU A 174 18.51 10.49 36.52
C LEU A 174 19.76 10.61 37.42
#